data_AF-A0A3B9QI23-F1
#
_entry.id   AF-A0A3B9QI23-F1
#
_cell.length_a   1.000
_cell.length_b   1.000
_cell.length_c   1.000
_cell.angle_alpha   90.00
_cell.angle_beta   90.00
_cell.angle_gamma   90.00
#
_symmetry.space_group_name_H-M   'P 1'
#
loop_
_entity.id
_entity.type
_entity.pdbx_description
1 polymer ?
#
loop_
_entity_poly.entity_id
_entity_poly.type
_entity_poly.pdbx_seq_one_letter_code
_entity_poly.pdbx_strand_id
1 'polypeptide(L)'
;MHDSGQLGRKAGGGFYRQSKTPDGERLKESFDLASEDWRDAQTPHLEGVPMELGSIVFHDSPEGELAWKIFGGTLKYAASLVPEIADDVLNIDNAIRWGFNWVHGPFEMLDHLGPRRVIDRIRAEGEELPMMLEVLDKAGVGSFYRDQGREYLGIDGEYHPVSSSAD
;
A
#
# COMPACT_ATOMS: atom_id res chain seq x y z
N MET A 1 -17.86 -17.37 3.43
CA MET A 1 -17.00 -17.18 4.63
C MET A 1 -17.78 -16.72 5.86
N HIS A 2 -18.50 -15.60 5.81
CA HIS A 2 -19.31 -15.11 6.94
C HIS A 2 -20.31 -16.18 7.44
N ASP A 3 -21.17 -16.67 6.56
CA ASP A 3 -22.24 -17.62 6.93
C ASP A 3 -21.70 -19.00 7.33
N SER A 4 -20.50 -19.35 6.85
CA SER A 4 -19.79 -20.59 7.19
C SER A 4 -18.96 -20.48 8.47
N GLY A 5 -19.08 -19.39 9.24
CA GLY A 5 -18.36 -19.18 10.51
C GLY A 5 -16.85 -18.96 10.37
N GLN A 6 -16.35 -18.73 9.14
CA GLN A 6 -14.93 -18.52 8.85
C GLN A 6 -14.53 -17.06 9.17
N LEU A 7 -14.50 -16.73 10.45
CA LEU A 7 -14.34 -15.35 10.95
C LEU A 7 -12.90 -15.01 11.37
N GLY A 8 -11.95 -15.87 11.02
CA GLY A 8 -10.52 -15.67 11.28
C GLY A 8 -9.97 -16.55 12.39
N ARG A 9 -8.74 -16.25 12.82
CA ARG A 9 -7.93 -17.14 13.67
C ARG A 9 -8.63 -17.57 14.96
N LYS A 10 -9.37 -16.68 15.61
CA LYS A 10 -10.05 -16.97 16.88
C LYS A 10 -11.29 -17.88 16.71
N ALA A 11 -11.85 -17.96 15.51
CA ALA A 11 -12.96 -18.83 15.16
C ALA A 11 -12.49 -20.18 14.55
N GLY A 12 -11.19 -20.48 14.64
CA GLY A 12 -10.59 -21.70 14.06
C GLY A 12 -10.09 -21.55 12.63
N GLY A 13 -10.51 -20.52 11.89
CA GLY A 13 -10.04 -20.25 10.53
C GLY A 13 -10.74 -19.08 9.84
N GLY A 14 -10.04 -18.44 8.89
CA GLY A 14 -10.58 -17.46 7.94
C GLY A 14 -10.14 -17.83 6.52
N PHE A 15 -9.40 -16.97 5.84
CA PHE A 15 -8.67 -17.37 4.60
C PHE A 15 -7.62 -18.47 4.84
N TYR A 16 -7.12 -18.55 6.07
CA TYR A 16 -6.17 -19.57 6.52
C TYR A 16 -6.62 -20.19 7.84
N ARG A 17 -6.22 -21.44 8.09
CA ARG A 17 -6.33 -22.10 9.39
C ARG A 17 -5.04 -22.79 9.80
N GLN A 18 -4.94 -23.12 11.08
CA GLN A 18 -3.90 -24.01 11.60
C GLN A 18 -4.58 -25.26 12.14
N SER A 19 -4.25 -26.40 11.56
CA SER A 19 -4.67 -27.72 12.05
C SER A 19 -3.49 -28.46 12.66
N LYS A 20 -3.77 -29.58 13.32
CA LYS A 20 -2.75 -30.46 13.90
C LYS A 20 -2.93 -31.87 13.36
N THR A 21 -1.83 -32.51 12.97
CA THR A 21 -1.82 -33.95 12.68
C THR A 21 -1.96 -34.75 13.98
N PRO A 22 -2.31 -36.06 13.89
CA PRO A 22 -2.32 -36.94 15.07
C PRO A 22 -0.99 -36.97 15.83
N ASP A 23 0.13 -36.79 15.11
CA ASP A 23 1.48 -36.74 15.68
C ASP A 23 1.86 -35.37 16.27
N GLY A 24 0.92 -34.40 16.23
CA GLY A 24 1.06 -33.08 16.85
C GLY A 24 1.72 -32.02 15.97
N GLU A 25 2.07 -32.34 14.72
CA GLU A 25 2.61 -31.38 13.75
C GLU A 25 1.56 -30.34 13.36
N ARG A 26 1.97 -29.07 13.21
CA ARG A 26 1.07 -27.99 12.84
C ARG A 26 1.06 -27.83 11.33
N LEU A 27 -0.10 -28.01 10.71
CA LEU A 27 -0.30 -27.72 9.29
C LEU A 27 -0.88 -26.32 9.12
N LYS A 28 -0.41 -25.63 8.08
CA LYS A 28 -1.00 -24.37 7.62
C LYS A 28 -1.80 -24.68 6.36
N GLU A 29 -3.09 -24.39 6.40
CA GLU A 29 -3.98 -24.61 5.27
C GLU A 29 -4.54 -23.27 4.79
N SER A 30 -4.78 -23.18 3.49
CA SER A 30 -5.54 -22.09 2.87
C SER A 30 -6.90 -22.59 2.41
N PHE A 31 -7.90 -21.72 2.47
CA PHE A 31 -9.22 -22.03 1.94
C PHE A 31 -9.21 -21.81 0.42
N ASP A 32 -9.54 -22.84 -0.35
CA ASP A 32 -9.69 -22.76 -1.79
C ASP A 32 -11.08 -22.26 -2.14
N LEU A 33 -11.16 -21.10 -2.79
CA LEU A 33 -12.43 -20.45 -3.11
C LEU A 33 -13.18 -21.15 -4.26
N ALA A 34 -12.50 -21.97 -5.06
CA ALA A 34 -13.13 -22.67 -6.18
C ALA A 34 -13.71 -24.02 -5.73
N SER A 35 -12.98 -24.78 -4.91
CA SER A 35 -13.49 -26.05 -4.38
C SER A 35 -14.28 -25.91 -3.07
N GLU A 36 -14.25 -24.72 -2.46
CA GLU A 36 -14.82 -24.43 -1.14
C GLU A 36 -14.31 -25.36 -0.02
N ASP A 37 -13.05 -25.80 -0.14
CA ASP A 37 -12.43 -26.71 0.82
C ASP A 37 -11.02 -26.25 1.21
N TRP A 38 -10.50 -26.84 2.28
CA TRP A 38 -9.16 -26.57 2.77
C TRP A 38 -8.12 -27.41 2.04
N ARG A 39 -7.00 -26.77 1.74
CA ARG A 39 -5.82 -27.42 1.16
C ARG A 39 -4.57 -26.92 1.85
N ASP A 40 -3.47 -27.66 1.67
CA ASP A 40 -2.16 -27.22 2.13
C ASP A 40 -1.84 -25.82 1.59
N ALA A 41 -1.34 -24.95 2.47
CA ALA A 41 -0.98 -23.60 2.07
C ALA A 41 0.22 -23.65 1.13
N GLN A 42 0.03 -23.17 -0.09
CA GLN A 42 1.06 -23.09 -1.12
C GLN A 42 1.53 -21.65 -1.30
N THR A 43 2.82 -21.48 -1.54
CA THR A 43 3.37 -20.20 -2.00
C THR A 43 3.00 -20.03 -3.47
N PRO A 44 2.38 -18.92 -3.89
CA PRO A 44 2.08 -18.69 -5.29
C PRO A 44 3.38 -18.64 -6.10
N HIS A 45 3.39 -19.30 -7.25
CA HIS A 45 4.47 -19.21 -8.22
C HIS A 45 4.14 -18.09 -9.21
N LEU A 46 4.93 -17.02 -9.20
CA LEU A 46 4.76 -15.87 -10.09
C LEU A 46 5.85 -15.95 -11.16
N GLU A 47 5.50 -16.48 -12.33
CA GLU A 47 6.44 -16.62 -13.45
C GLU A 47 6.36 -15.38 -14.37
N GLY A 48 7.51 -14.79 -14.69
CA GLY A 48 7.58 -13.64 -15.61
C GLY A 48 7.08 -12.31 -15.03
N VAL A 49 6.80 -12.24 -13.72
CA VAL A 49 6.33 -11.02 -13.05
C VAL A 49 7.45 -10.45 -12.14
N PRO A 50 7.73 -9.14 -12.19
CA PRO A 50 8.67 -8.51 -11.26
C PRO A 50 8.20 -8.65 -9.80
N MET A 51 9.12 -8.88 -8.86
CA MET A 51 8.79 -8.98 -7.44
C MET A 51 8.92 -7.66 -6.68
N GLU A 52 9.69 -6.72 -7.23
CA GLU A 52 9.89 -5.40 -6.63
C GLU A 52 8.65 -4.52 -6.81
N LEU A 53 8.20 -3.89 -5.72
CA LEU A 53 6.96 -3.13 -5.70
C LEU A 53 6.95 -2.02 -6.77
N GLY A 54 8.06 -1.30 -6.94
CA GLY A 54 8.21 -0.24 -7.95
C GLY A 54 8.10 -0.68 -9.41
N SER A 55 8.23 -1.98 -9.66
CA SER A 55 8.09 -2.58 -10.99
C SER A 55 6.74 -3.26 -11.17
N ILE A 56 6.31 -4.07 -10.18
CA ILE A 56 5.08 -4.86 -10.30
C ILE A 56 3.82 -4.00 -10.41
N VAL A 57 3.73 -2.87 -9.68
CA VAL A 57 2.52 -2.02 -9.67
C VAL A 57 2.22 -1.35 -11.00
N PHE A 58 3.18 -1.34 -11.94
CA PHE A 58 3.01 -0.81 -13.29
C PHE A 58 3.12 -1.90 -14.37
N HIS A 59 3.21 -3.17 -13.96
CA HIS A 59 3.37 -4.29 -14.89
C HIS A 59 2.02 -4.68 -15.50
N ASP A 60 1.98 -4.86 -16.82
CA ASP A 60 0.77 -5.26 -17.56
C ASP A 60 0.51 -6.76 -17.39
N SER A 61 -0.05 -7.11 -16.24
CA SER A 61 -0.35 -8.49 -15.82
C SER A 61 -1.47 -8.48 -14.77
N PRO A 62 -2.20 -9.59 -14.57
CA PRO A 62 -3.18 -9.71 -13.49
C PRO A 62 -2.60 -9.39 -12.10
N GLU A 63 -1.36 -9.78 -11.84
CA GLU A 63 -0.62 -9.52 -10.61
C GLU A 63 -0.31 -8.04 -10.43
N GLY A 64 0.14 -7.38 -11.51
CA GLY A 64 0.41 -5.94 -11.50
C GLY A 64 -0.85 -5.11 -11.33
N GLU A 65 -1.95 -5.50 -11.97
CA GLU A 65 -3.28 -4.90 -11.77
C GLU A 65 -3.78 -5.10 -10.34
N LEU A 66 -3.56 -6.27 -9.73
CA LEU A 66 -3.88 -6.49 -8.32
C LEU A 66 -3.02 -5.61 -7.40
N ALA A 67 -1.72 -5.51 -7.68
CA ALA A 67 -0.80 -4.67 -6.93
C ALA A 67 -1.20 -3.19 -7.02
N TRP A 68 -1.57 -2.70 -8.22
CA TRP A 68 -2.07 -1.35 -8.42
C TRP A 68 -3.39 -1.09 -7.67
N LYS A 69 -4.35 -2.03 -7.72
CA LYS A 69 -5.62 -1.88 -6.98
C LYS A 69 -5.41 -1.74 -5.48
N ILE A 70 -4.46 -2.48 -4.90
CA ILE A 70 -4.17 -2.44 -3.46
C ILE A 70 -3.34 -1.20 -3.12
N PHE A 71 -2.16 -1.07 -3.73
CA PHE A 71 -1.21 -0.01 -3.38
C PHE A 71 -1.63 1.31 -4.01
N GLY A 72 -1.89 1.37 -5.32
CA GLY A 72 -2.40 2.57 -5.97
C GLY A 72 -3.68 3.09 -5.31
N GLY A 73 -4.62 2.22 -4.96
CA GLY A 73 -5.81 2.59 -4.18
C GLY A 73 -5.47 3.22 -2.82
N THR A 74 -4.62 2.57 -2.04
CA THR A 74 -4.17 3.07 -0.72
C THR A 74 -3.43 4.41 -0.83
N LEU A 75 -2.53 4.55 -1.81
CA LEU A 75 -1.72 5.75 -2.02
C LEU A 75 -2.58 6.93 -2.52
N LYS A 76 -3.52 6.66 -3.44
CA LYS A 76 -4.51 7.67 -3.89
C LYS A 76 -5.32 8.19 -2.72
N TYR A 77 -5.82 7.28 -1.88
CA TYR A 77 -6.57 7.64 -0.70
C TYR A 77 -5.71 8.46 0.27
N ALA A 78 -4.50 8.01 0.61
CA ALA A 78 -3.61 8.79 1.47
C ALA A 78 -3.33 10.20 0.94
N ALA A 79 -3.12 10.35 -0.38
CA ALA A 79 -2.88 11.63 -1.03
C ALA A 79 -4.11 12.56 -1.08
N SER A 80 -5.34 12.04 -0.88
CA SER A 80 -6.55 12.87 -0.80
C SER A 80 -6.86 13.36 0.62
N LEU A 81 -6.18 12.83 1.63
CA LEU A 81 -6.50 13.04 3.05
C LEU A 81 -5.90 14.31 3.66
N VAL A 82 -4.92 14.93 2.99
CA VAL A 82 -4.39 16.25 3.37
C VAL A 82 -5.20 17.34 2.67
N PRO A 83 -5.65 18.42 3.35
CA PRO A 83 -5.54 18.68 4.78
C PRO A 83 -6.75 18.20 5.62
N GLU A 84 -7.64 17.36 5.06
CA GLU A 84 -8.93 17.03 5.72
C GLU A 84 -8.75 16.32 7.07
N ILE A 85 -7.87 15.34 7.15
CA ILE A 85 -7.67 14.53 8.38
C ILE A 85 -6.25 14.62 8.95
N ALA A 86 -5.31 15.24 8.23
CA ALA A 86 -3.94 15.44 8.65
C ALA A 86 -3.40 16.73 8.03
N ASP A 87 -2.60 17.48 8.78
CA ASP A 87 -2.10 18.79 8.35
C ASP A 87 -1.00 18.69 7.28
N ASP A 88 -0.30 17.57 7.23
CA ASP A 88 0.85 17.36 6.34
C ASP A 88 1.07 15.89 5.96
N VAL A 89 1.91 15.70 4.94
CA VAL A 89 2.29 14.38 4.42
C VAL A 89 3.11 13.55 5.40
N LEU A 90 3.91 14.20 6.26
CA LEU A 90 4.77 13.56 7.25
C LEU A 90 3.95 12.82 8.31
N ASN A 91 2.87 13.44 8.79
CA ASN A 91 1.98 12.87 9.78
C ASN A 91 1.21 11.66 9.24
N ILE A 92 0.81 11.67 7.97
CA ILE A 92 0.22 10.49 7.32
C ILE A 92 1.25 9.37 7.22
N ASP A 93 2.47 9.67 6.80
CA ASP A 93 3.53 8.67 6.69
C ASP A 93 3.86 8.04 8.05
N ASN A 94 4.02 8.86 9.09
CA ASN A 94 4.26 8.38 10.45
C ASN A 94 3.11 7.50 10.96
N ALA A 95 1.86 7.88 10.71
CA ALA A 95 0.70 7.09 11.11
C ALA A 95 0.71 5.70 10.46
N ILE A 96 1.05 5.59 9.18
CA ILE A 96 1.09 4.31 8.47
C ILE A 96 2.32 3.48 8.87
N ARG A 97 3.49 4.12 9.02
CA ARG A 97 4.72 3.45 9.45
C ARG A 97 4.57 2.86 10.84
N TRP A 98 4.09 3.65 11.81
CA TRP A 98 4.01 3.22 13.21
C TRP A 98 2.75 2.43 13.52
N GLY A 99 1.61 2.77 12.88
CA GLY A 99 0.34 2.09 13.13
C GLY A 99 0.19 0.76 12.39
N PHE A 100 0.79 0.64 11.20
CA PHE A 100 0.64 -0.53 10.33
C PHE A 100 1.96 -1.22 10.00
N ASN A 101 3.07 -0.78 10.62
CA ASN A 101 4.41 -1.36 10.48
C ASN A 101 4.91 -1.36 9.02
N TRP A 102 4.61 -0.30 8.27
CA TRP A 102 5.17 -0.10 6.94
C TRP A 102 6.62 0.40 7.04
N VAL A 103 7.48 -0.07 6.13
CA VAL A 103 8.86 0.40 6.02
C VAL A 103 8.91 1.85 5.52
N HIS A 104 8.09 2.15 4.51
CA HIS A 104 7.92 3.49 3.94
C HIS A 104 6.47 3.92 4.09
N GLY A 105 6.22 5.16 4.48
CA GLY A 105 4.89 5.75 4.47
C GLY A 105 4.33 5.93 3.05
N PRO A 106 3.04 6.25 2.88
CA PRO A 106 2.45 6.49 1.56
C PRO A 106 3.19 7.51 0.68
N PHE A 107 3.64 8.65 1.21
CA PHE A 107 4.31 9.68 0.43
C PHE A 107 5.77 9.32 0.14
N GLU A 108 6.48 8.71 1.09
CA GLU A 108 7.78 8.07 0.83
C GLU A 108 7.67 6.99 -0.26
N MET A 109 6.58 6.21 -0.27
CA MET A 109 6.30 5.22 -1.28
C MET A 109 5.98 5.86 -2.64
N LEU A 110 5.19 6.93 -2.67
CA LEU A 110 4.92 7.70 -3.90
C LEU A 110 6.24 8.21 -4.52
N ASP A 111 7.16 8.72 -3.70
CA ASP A 111 8.49 9.13 -4.13
C ASP A 111 9.30 7.96 -4.69
N HIS A 112 9.26 6.79 -4.03
CA HIS A 112 9.92 5.57 -4.50
C HIS A 112 9.37 5.07 -5.85
N LEU A 113 8.04 5.14 -6.05
CA LEU A 113 7.38 4.73 -7.29
C LEU A 113 7.62 5.73 -8.43
N GLY A 114 7.90 6.99 -8.09
CA GLY A 114 7.95 8.11 -9.01
C GLY A 114 6.57 8.76 -9.14
N PRO A 115 6.32 9.92 -8.49
CA PRO A 115 4.99 10.55 -8.46
C PRO A 115 4.42 10.83 -9.85
N ARG A 116 5.28 11.17 -10.82
CA ARG A 116 4.83 11.40 -12.20
C ARG A 116 4.25 10.15 -12.85
N ARG A 117 4.85 8.98 -12.63
CA ARG A 117 4.35 7.69 -13.16
C ARG A 117 2.97 7.36 -12.57
N VAL A 118 2.80 7.63 -11.28
CA VAL A 118 1.52 7.47 -10.58
C VAL A 118 0.47 8.42 -11.17
N ILE A 119 0.78 9.70 -11.30
CA ILE A 119 -0.09 10.71 -11.92
C ILE A 119 -0.53 10.31 -13.33
N ASP A 120 0.41 9.89 -14.17
CA ASP A 120 0.12 9.51 -15.54
C ASP A 120 -0.78 8.27 -15.60
N ARG A 121 -0.60 7.29 -14.69
CA ARG A 121 -1.49 6.13 -14.58
C ARG A 121 -2.90 6.52 -14.13
N ILE A 122 -3.04 7.39 -13.13
CA ILE A 122 -4.35 7.87 -12.64
C ILE A 122 -5.12 8.58 -13.77
N ARG A 123 -4.42 9.45 -14.52
CA ARG A 123 -4.99 10.15 -15.67
C ARG A 123 -5.41 9.19 -16.79
N ALA A 124 -4.61 8.15 -17.05
CA ALA A 124 -4.95 7.12 -18.04
C ALA A 124 -6.20 6.32 -17.64
N GLU A 125 -6.48 6.20 -16.34
CA GLU A 125 -7.71 5.60 -15.79
C GLU A 125 -8.93 6.56 -15.86
N GLY A 126 -8.71 7.81 -16.28
CA GLY A 126 -9.76 8.83 -16.36
C GLY A 126 -10.19 9.36 -14.98
N GLU A 127 -9.38 9.13 -13.94
CA GLU A 127 -9.64 9.62 -12.59
C GLU A 127 -9.04 11.02 -12.36
N GLU A 128 -9.63 11.76 -11.43
CA GLU A 128 -9.06 13.03 -10.95
C GLU A 128 -7.87 12.78 -10.03
N LEU A 129 -6.92 13.73 -10.00
CA LEU A 129 -5.77 13.61 -9.11
C LEU A 129 -6.18 13.86 -7.66
N PRO A 130 -5.74 13.03 -6.71
CA PRO A 130 -5.82 13.34 -5.29
C PRO A 130 -5.11 14.64 -4.94
N MET A 131 -5.58 15.33 -3.90
CA MET A 131 -5.15 16.71 -3.57
C MET A 131 -3.63 16.89 -3.59
N MET A 132 -2.87 16.07 -2.86
CA MET A 132 -1.41 16.25 -2.78
C MET A 132 -0.69 15.91 -4.08
N LEU A 133 -1.21 14.99 -4.90
CA LEU A 133 -0.66 14.72 -6.23
C LEU A 133 -0.96 15.86 -7.21
N GLU A 134 -2.10 16.53 -7.07
CA GLU A 134 -2.41 17.74 -7.82
C GLU A 134 -1.51 18.91 -7.40
N VAL A 135 -1.26 19.10 -6.11
CA VAL A 135 -0.32 20.09 -5.58
C VAL A 135 1.08 19.86 -6.15
N LEU A 136 1.57 18.62 -6.11
CA LEU A 136 2.87 18.24 -6.68
C LEU A 136 2.96 18.54 -8.18
N ASP A 137 1.93 18.18 -8.95
CA ASP A 137 1.89 18.42 -10.41
C ASP A 137 1.84 19.92 -10.74
N LYS A 138 1.08 20.72 -9.98
CA LYS A 138 0.99 22.19 -10.15
C LYS A 138 2.28 22.91 -9.76
N ALA A 139 2.91 22.48 -8.67
CA ALA A 139 4.21 23.00 -8.23
C ALA A 139 5.34 22.64 -9.22
N GLY A 140 5.13 21.63 -10.08
CA GLY A 140 6.12 21.18 -11.06
C GLY A 140 7.32 20.48 -10.42
N VAL A 141 7.15 19.91 -9.23
CA VAL A 141 8.21 19.22 -8.48
C VAL A 141 8.11 17.71 -8.66
N GLY A 142 9.23 17.01 -8.41
CA GLY A 142 9.34 15.58 -8.70
C GLY A 142 9.10 14.64 -7.51
N SER A 143 9.01 15.17 -6.30
CA SER A 143 8.92 14.38 -5.06
C SER A 143 8.21 15.13 -3.94
N PHE A 144 7.64 14.39 -2.99
CA PHE A 144 7.07 14.92 -1.76
C PHE A 144 8.15 15.25 -0.74
N TYR A 145 9.25 14.49 -0.69
CA TYR A 145 10.37 14.75 0.20
C TYR A 145 11.62 15.20 -0.55
N ARG A 146 12.41 16.06 0.09
CA ARG A 146 13.74 16.45 -0.38
C ARG A 146 14.73 16.50 0.79
N ASP A 147 15.98 16.81 0.47
CA ASP A 147 17.06 16.93 1.45
C ASP A 147 17.18 15.71 2.40
N GLN A 148 17.09 14.50 1.83
CA GLN A 148 17.09 13.22 2.56
C GLN A 148 15.95 13.10 3.60
N GLY A 149 14.79 13.66 3.29
CA GLY A 149 13.61 13.62 4.17
C GLY A 149 13.61 14.70 5.25
N ARG A 150 14.51 15.69 5.18
CA ARG A 150 14.51 16.85 6.09
C ARG A 150 13.50 17.93 5.69
N GLU A 151 12.94 17.85 4.50
CA GLU A 151 11.90 18.77 4.03
C GLU A 151 10.82 17.99 3.28
N TYR A 152 9.57 18.45 3.39
CA TYR A 152 8.39 17.85 2.76
C TYR A 152 7.54 18.90 2.04
N LEU A 153 6.83 18.49 0.99
CA LEU A 153 5.95 19.33 0.20
C LEU A 153 4.64 19.62 0.96
N GLY A 154 4.35 20.89 1.20
CA GLY A 154 3.10 21.36 1.80
C GLY A 154 2.01 21.58 0.77
N ILE A 155 0.78 21.79 1.27
CA ILE A 155 -0.42 22.09 0.45
C ILE A 155 -0.30 23.40 -0.34
N ASP A 156 0.60 24.29 0.07
CA ASP A 156 0.94 25.54 -0.59
C ASP A 156 1.86 25.34 -1.80
N GLY A 157 2.32 24.11 -2.05
CA GLY A 157 3.27 23.78 -3.11
C GLY A 157 4.71 24.16 -2.78
N GLU A 158 4.99 24.58 -1.55
CA GLU A 158 6.33 24.87 -1.06
C GLU A 158 6.84 23.74 -0.18
N TYR A 159 8.16 23.65 -0.03
CA TYR A 159 8.76 22.66 0.86
C TYR A 159 9.00 23.27 2.24
N HIS A 160 8.57 22.54 3.27
CA HIS A 160 8.69 22.92 4.66
C HIS A 160 9.69 22.01 5.38
N PRO A 161 10.48 22.52 6.34
CA PRO A 161 11.38 21.70 7.12
C PRO A 161 10.58 20.74 8.01
N VAL A 162 11.06 19.51 8.10
CA VAL A 162 10.66 18.58 9.16
C VAL A 162 11.19 19.15 10.47
N SER A 163 10.31 19.64 11.34
CA SER A 163 10.75 20.12 12.64
C SER A 163 11.31 18.93 13.41
N SER A 164 12.62 18.92 13.70
CA SER A 164 13.13 18.01 14.71
C SER A 164 12.51 18.45 16.03
N SER A 165 11.67 17.61 16.65
CA SER A 165 11.55 17.68 18.09
C SER A 165 12.96 17.49 18.65
N ALA A 166 13.52 18.57 19.19
CA ALA A 166 14.80 18.56 19.84
C ALA A 166 14.77 17.53 20.98
N ASP A 167 15.72 16.61 20.96
CA ASP A 167 16.25 15.93 22.13
C ASP A 167 17.79 16.01 22.07
#